data_AF-A0A2U1PX28-F1
#
_entry.id   AF-A0A2U1PX28-F1
#
_cell.length_a   1.000
_cell.length_b   1.000
_cell.length_c   1.000
_cell.angle_alpha   90.00
_cell.angle_beta   90.00
_cell.angle_gamma   90.00
#
_symmetry.space_group_name_H-M   'P 1'
#
loop_
_entity.id
_entity.type
_entity.pdbx_description
1 polymer ?
#
loop_
_entity_poly.entity_id
_entity_poly.type
_entity_poly.pdbx_seq_one_letter_code
_entity_poly.pdbx_strand_id
1 'polypeptide(L)'
;MRQTVYRTFRTRSSPKPLSDATSNLSNERKRCLKEMGFETMIDFPLNELPGSLGFYVLENFHPNSMELRLERGSIKVTRQKVHDMLGVPMGSRKLNEMEPREWDDEFITR
;
A
#
# COMPACT_ATOMS: atom_id res chain seq x y z
N MET A 1 -2.80 -22.00 -24.61
CA MET A 1 -3.02 -21.00 -23.54
C MET A 1 -3.91 -19.90 -24.10
N ARG A 2 -5.04 -19.59 -23.46
CA ARG A 2 -5.86 -18.43 -23.86
C ARG A 2 -5.14 -17.16 -23.41
N GLN A 3 -4.88 -16.24 -24.32
CA GLN A 3 -4.36 -14.92 -24.01
C GLN A 3 -5.51 -14.08 -23.46
N THR A 4 -5.55 -13.85 -22.15
CA THR A 4 -6.52 -12.95 -21.54
C THR A 4 -6.03 -11.52 -21.76
N VAL A 5 -6.72 -10.78 -22.61
CA VAL A 5 -6.42 -9.36 -22.84
C VAL A 5 -7.03 -8.56 -21.68
N TYR A 6 -6.20 -8.17 -20.72
CA TYR A 6 -6.60 -7.25 -19.67
C TYR A 6 -6.65 -5.83 -20.25
N ARG A 7 -7.78 -5.14 -20.10
CA ARG A 7 -7.89 -3.71 -20.41
C ARG A 7 -6.85 -2.95 -19.58
N THR A 8 -6.32 -1.83 -20.04
CA THR A 8 -5.33 -1.08 -19.22
C THR A 8 -6.00 -0.56 -17.95
N PHE A 9 -5.50 -0.96 -16.77
CA PHE A 9 -5.88 -0.34 -15.50
C PHE A 9 -5.29 1.07 -15.51
N ARG A 10 -6.12 2.11 -15.44
CA ARG A 10 -5.62 3.47 -15.23
C ARG A 10 -5.17 3.59 -13.78
N THR A 11 -3.94 3.14 -13.51
CA THR A 11 -3.23 3.53 -12.28
C THR A 11 -3.11 5.05 -12.27
N ARG A 12 -3.41 5.71 -11.15
CA ARG A 12 -3.23 7.16 -11.01
C ARG A 12 -1.77 7.58 -11.27
N SER A 13 -0.81 6.71 -10.96
CA SER A 13 0.62 6.89 -11.18
C SER A 13 1.33 5.53 -11.23
N SER A 14 2.49 5.48 -11.89
CA SER A 14 3.42 4.34 -11.79
C SER A 14 3.97 4.22 -10.37
N PRO A 15 4.33 3.03 -9.86
CA PRO A 15 5.06 2.90 -8.59
C PRO A 15 6.50 3.40 -8.68
N LYS A 16 7.03 3.62 -9.90
CA LYS A 16 8.41 4.04 -10.14
C LYS A 16 8.86 5.28 -9.36
N PRO A 17 8.10 6.41 -9.31
CA PRO A 17 8.52 7.57 -8.53
C PRO A 17 8.68 7.26 -7.03
N LEU A 18 7.87 6.36 -6.48
CA LEU A 18 7.98 5.93 -5.08
C LEU A 18 9.22 5.05 -4.88
N SER A 19 9.47 4.09 -5.78
CA SER A 19 10.68 3.26 -5.77
C SER A 19 11.96 4.12 -5.86
N ASP A 20 11.97 5.08 -6.79
CA ASP A 20 13.11 5.99 -7.00
C ASP A 20 13.33 6.90 -5.77
N ALA A 21 12.24 7.38 -5.15
CA ALA A 21 12.31 8.21 -3.94
C ALA A 21 12.79 7.42 -2.71
N THR A 22 12.44 6.14 -2.60
CA THR A 22 12.75 5.30 -1.43
C THR A 22 14.11 4.61 -1.49
N SER A 23 14.70 4.50 -2.69
CA SER A 23 16.02 3.89 -2.91
C SER A 23 17.22 4.79 -2.59
N ASN A 24 17.04 6.12 -2.59
CA ASN A 24 18.12 7.10 -2.41
C ASN A 24 17.92 8.03 -1.20
N LEU A 25 17.39 7.49 -0.11
CA LEU A 25 17.14 8.25 1.12
C LEU A 25 18.42 8.45 1.95
N SER A 26 18.62 9.64 2.50
CA SER A 26 19.65 9.89 3.52
C SER A 26 19.34 9.12 4.81
N ASN A 27 20.35 8.92 5.66
CA ASN A 27 20.19 8.22 6.94
C ASN A 27 19.13 8.88 7.84
N GLU A 28 19.04 10.21 7.84
CA GLU A 28 18.03 10.96 8.59
C GLU A 28 16.62 10.69 8.08
N ARG A 29 16.42 10.68 6.75
CA ARG A 29 15.10 10.39 6.16
C ARG A 29 14.70 8.92 6.38
N LYS A 30 15.67 7.99 6.32
CA LYS A 30 15.44 6.58 6.70
C LYS A 30 15.02 6.46 8.17
N ARG A 31 15.64 7.22 9.08
CA ARG A 31 15.25 7.26 10.50
C ARG A 31 13.83 7.79 10.69
N CYS A 32 13.48 8.90 10.04
CA CYS A 32 12.14 9.47 10.10
C CYS A 32 11.06 8.47 9.64
N LEU A 33 11.27 7.78 8.51
CA LEU A 33 10.35 6.73 8.05
C LEU A 33 10.19 5.59 9.05
N LYS A 34 11.27 5.19 9.74
CA LYS A 34 11.21 4.17 10.80
C LYS A 34 10.37 4.64 11.99
N GLU A 35 10.59 5.87 12.44
CA GLU A 35 9.84 6.47 13.55
C GLU A 35 8.34 6.62 13.21
N MET A 36 8.00 6.86 11.93
CA MET A 36 6.61 6.88 11.45
C MET A 36 6.00 5.49 11.20
N GLY A 37 6.77 4.39 11.31
CA GLY A 37 6.30 3.03 11.04
C GLY A 37 6.32 2.60 9.57
N PHE A 38 6.98 3.36 8.69
CA PHE A 38 7.12 3.08 7.25
C PHE A 38 8.50 2.50 6.90
N GLU A 39 9.15 1.80 7.82
CA GLU A 39 10.48 1.23 7.55
C GLU A 39 10.49 0.21 6.41
N THR A 40 9.37 -0.49 6.22
CA THR A 40 9.14 -1.48 5.15
C THR A 40 9.13 -0.85 3.75
N MET A 41 8.97 0.47 3.67
CA MET A 41 8.98 1.22 2.41
C MET A 41 10.38 1.67 1.99
N ILE A 42 11.39 1.53 2.85
CA ILE A 42 12.77 1.85 2.50
C ILE A 42 13.24 0.85 1.44
N ASP A 43 13.84 1.36 0.36
CA ASP A 43 14.32 0.54 -0.75
C ASP A 43 13.20 -0.32 -1.39
N PHE A 44 11.98 0.26 -1.53
CA PHE A 44 10.79 -0.45 -2.01
C PHE A 44 11.00 -1.07 -3.40
N PRO A 45 10.92 -2.40 -3.55
CA PRO A 45 11.45 -3.11 -4.73
C PRO A 45 10.47 -3.19 -5.92
N LEU A 46 9.53 -2.25 -6.06
CA LEU A 46 8.47 -2.30 -7.08
C LEU A 46 8.59 -1.14 -8.08
N ASN A 47 9.31 -1.39 -9.17
CA ASN A 47 9.48 -0.40 -10.25
C ASN A 47 8.28 -0.34 -11.20
N GLU A 48 7.62 -1.47 -11.40
CA GLU A 48 6.49 -1.60 -12.31
C GLU A 48 5.43 -2.51 -11.70
N LEU A 49 4.16 -2.15 -11.89
CA LEU A 49 3.03 -2.98 -11.51
C LEU A 49 2.32 -3.43 -12.79
N PRO A 50 2.38 -4.73 -13.15
CA PRO A 50 1.65 -5.22 -14.30
C PRO A 50 0.15 -4.95 -14.13
N GLY A 51 -0.48 -4.32 -15.12
CA GLY A 51 -1.92 -4.02 -15.04
C GLY A 51 -2.77 -5.28 -14.80
N SER A 52 -2.34 -6.42 -15.36
CA SER A 52 -2.93 -7.75 -15.12
C SER A 52 -2.95 -8.15 -13.65
N LEU A 53 -1.95 -7.78 -12.85
CA LEU A 53 -1.92 -8.06 -11.42
C LEU A 53 -3.02 -7.29 -10.68
N GLY A 54 -3.25 -6.04 -11.06
CA GLY A 54 -4.35 -5.23 -10.51
C GLY A 54 -5.72 -5.86 -10.80
N PHE A 55 -5.98 -6.29 -12.04
CA PHE A 55 -7.23 -6.99 -12.38
C PHE A 55 -7.35 -8.32 -11.66
N TYR A 56 -6.26 -9.09 -11.58
CA TYR A 56 -6.26 -10.35 -10.86
C TYR A 56 -6.70 -10.16 -9.40
N VAL A 57 -6.16 -9.14 -8.72
CA VAL A 57 -6.57 -8.82 -7.34
C VAL A 57 -8.06 -8.47 -7.28
N LEU A 58 -8.57 -7.64 -8.19
CA LEU A 58 -9.99 -7.25 -8.20
C LEU A 58 -10.93 -8.43 -8.48
N GLU A 59 -10.57 -9.31 -9.42
CA GLU A 59 -11.39 -10.47 -9.80
C GLU A 59 -11.41 -11.55 -8.72
N ASN A 60 -10.31 -11.70 -7.97
CA ASN A 60 -10.15 -12.77 -7.01
C ASN A 60 -10.30 -12.33 -5.54
N PHE A 61 -10.50 -11.04 -5.29
CA PHE A 61 -10.77 -10.54 -3.95
C PHE A 61 -12.23 -10.75 -3.56
N HIS A 62 -12.45 -11.45 -2.46
CA HIS A 62 -13.77 -11.73 -1.91
C HIS A 62 -14.06 -10.79 -0.73
N PRO A 63 -14.92 -9.76 -0.91
CA PRO A 63 -15.10 -8.71 0.09
C PRO A 63 -15.75 -9.21 1.38
N ASN A 64 -16.69 -10.15 1.29
CA ASN A 64 -17.40 -10.61 2.49
C ASN A 64 -16.49 -11.41 3.45
N SER A 65 -15.53 -12.17 2.93
CA SER A 65 -14.56 -12.90 3.76
C SER A 65 -13.24 -12.16 3.97
N MET A 66 -13.05 -11.01 3.31
CA MET A 66 -11.79 -10.26 3.28
C MET A 66 -10.61 -11.13 2.87
N GLU A 67 -10.73 -11.83 1.74
CA GLU A 67 -9.70 -12.75 1.25
C GLU A 67 -9.39 -12.52 -0.21
N LEU A 68 -8.11 -12.40 -0.54
CA LEU A 68 -7.63 -12.55 -1.91
C LEU A 68 -7.46 -14.05 -2.17
N ARG A 69 -8.32 -14.63 -2.99
CA ARG A 69 -8.26 -16.05 -3.37
C ARG A 69 -7.20 -16.21 -4.43
N LEU A 70 -6.33 -17.19 -4.26
CA LEU A 70 -5.32 -17.55 -5.26
C LEU A 70 -5.73 -18.87 -5.89
N GLU A 71 -5.06 -19.26 -6.97
CA GLU A 71 -5.23 -20.62 -7.53
C GLU A 71 -4.94 -21.70 -6.47
N ARG A 72 -4.03 -21.38 -5.54
CA ARG A 72 -3.65 -22.25 -4.42
C ARG A 72 -3.69 -21.45 -3.13
N GLY A 73 -4.74 -21.66 -2.36
CA GLY A 73 -4.94 -21.02 -1.06
C GLY A 73 -5.53 -19.61 -1.14
N SER A 74 -5.41 -18.87 -0.05
CA SER A 74 -5.94 -17.51 0.05
C SER A 74 -5.08 -16.65 0.97
N ILE A 75 -5.04 -15.36 0.67
CA ILE A 75 -4.47 -14.33 1.54
C ILE A 75 -5.62 -13.65 2.25
N LYS A 76 -5.84 -14.00 3.51
CA LYS A 76 -6.78 -13.27 4.36
C LYS A 76 -6.24 -11.88 4.68
N VAL A 77 -7.02 -10.85 4.38
CA VAL A 77 -6.76 -9.46 4.73
C VAL A 77 -7.30 -9.23 6.14
N THR A 78 -6.39 -8.97 7.08
CA THR A 78 -6.73 -8.73 8.49
C THR A 78 -6.20 -7.37 8.90
N ARG A 79 -6.81 -6.76 9.93
CA ARG A 79 -6.32 -5.49 10.50
C ARG A 79 -4.85 -5.60 10.92
N GLN A 80 -4.47 -6.73 11.52
CA GLN A 80 -3.10 -7.00 11.92
C GLN A 80 -2.15 -6.97 10.70
N LYS A 81 -2.48 -7.66 9.61
CA LYS A 81 -1.63 -7.64 8.41
C LYS A 81 -1.52 -6.24 7.79
N VAL A 82 -2.59 -5.46 7.80
CA VAL A 82 -2.54 -4.07 7.32
C VAL A 82 -1.63 -3.22 8.20
N HIS A 83 -1.72 -3.36 9.52
CA HIS A 83 -0.81 -2.74 10.48
C HIS A 83 0.65 -3.16 10.21
N ASP A 84 0.90 -4.46 10.07
CA ASP A 84 2.26 -4.99 9.90
C ASP A 84 2.88 -4.57 8.55
N MET A 85 2.06 -4.43 7.49
CA MET A 85 2.55 -4.00 6.18
C MET A 85 2.75 -2.48 6.08
N LEU A 86 1.78 -1.70 6.57
CA LEU A 86 1.71 -0.25 6.34
C LEU A 86 2.09 0.59 7.57
N GLY A 87 2.32 -0.02 8.73
CA GLY A 87 2.56 0.69 9.99
C GLY A 87 1.33 1.42 10.53
N VAL A 88 0.13 1.19 9.96
CA VAL A 88 -1.09 1.90 10.35
C VAL A 88 -1.53 1.46 11.75
N PRO A 89 -1.63 2.38 12.72
CA PRO A 89 -1.98 2.02 14.10
C PRO A 89 -3.32 1.27 14.19
N MET A 90 -3.36 0.25 15.04
CA MET A 90 -4.61 -0.42 15.37
C MET A 90 -5.43 0.46 16.32
N GLY A 91 -6.44 1.13 15.76
CA GLY A 91 -7.36 2.00 16.51
C GLY A 91 -8.80 1.47 16.54
N SER A 92 -9.59 2.03 17.46
CA SER A 92 -11.04 1.86 17.51
C SER A 92 -11.79 2.84 16.61
N ARG A 93 -11.19 4.00 16.31
CA ARG A 93 -11.72 5.00 15.38
C ARG A 93 -11.44 4.62 13.94
N LYS A 94 -12.43 4.78 13.07
CA LYS A 94 -12.21 4.60 11.63
C LYS A 94 -11.51 5.83 11.05
N LEU A 95 -10.72 5.65 9.99
CA LEU A 95 -10.03 6.74 9.30
C LEU A 95 -11.01 7.81 8.76
N ASN A 96 -12.20 7.40 8.32
CA ASN A 96 -13.23 8.31 7.82
C ASN A 96 -14.05 9.00 8.91
N GLU A 97 -13.82 8.67 10.19
CA GLU A 97 -14.37 9.35 11.35
C GLU A 97 -13.37 10.38 11.93
N MET A 98 -12.17 10.49 11.34
CA MET A 98 -11.18 11.48 11.73
C MET A 98 -11.48 12.80 11.03
N GLU A 99 -11.44 13.91 11.79
CA GLU A 99 -11.49 15.24 11.21
C GLU A 99 -10.30 15.44 10.25
N PRO A 100 -10.53 16.07 9.08
CA PRO A 100 -9.44 16.47 8.20
C PRO A 100 -8.43 17.33 8.96
N ARG A 101 -7.15 17.06 8.76
CA ARG A 101 -6.10 17.93 9.29
C ARG A 101 -5.91 19.11 8.35
N GLU A 102 -5.88 20.30 8.94
CA GLU A 102 -5.53 21.52 8.21
C GLU A 102 -4.06 21.48 7.78
N TRP A 103 -3.71 22.25 6.76
CA TRP A 103 -2.37 22.24 6.17
C TRP A 103 -1.28 22.75 7.13
N ASP A 104 -1.66 23.53 8.14
CA ASP A 104 -0.81 24.10 9.19
C ASP A 104 -0.80 23.26 10.48
N ASP A 105 -1.36 22.05 10.45
CA ASP A 105 -1.35 21.12 11.59
C ASP A 105 0.09 20.86 12.08
N GLU A 106 0.28 20.89 13.40
CA GLU A 106 1.58 20.74 14.06
C GLU A 106 2.27 19.42 13.70
N PHE A 107 1.51 18.38 13.35
CA PHE A 107 2.02 17.10 12.84
C PHE A 107 2.63 17.20 11.43
N ILE A 108 2.14 18.11 10.58
CA ILE A 108 2.63 18.30 9.20
C ILE A 108 3.81 19.26 9.16
N THR A 109 3.81 20.27 10.04
CA THR A 109 4.73 21.39 10.02
C THR A 109 5.99 21.23 10.88
N ARG A 110 6.13 20.11 11.63
CA ARG A 110 7.32 19.80 12.45
C ARG A 110 8.03 18.52 12.02
#